data_AF-A0A6G3RTP2-F1
#
_entry.id   AF-A0A6G3RTP2-F1
#
_cell.length_a   1.000
_cell.length_b   1.000
_cell.length_c   1.000
_cell.angle_alpha   90.00
_cell.angle_beta   90.00
_cell.angle_gamma   90.00
#
_symmetry.space_group_name_H-M   'P 1'
#
loop_
_entity.id
_entity.type
_entity.pdbx_description
1 polymer ?
#
loop_
_entity_poly.entity_id
_entity_poly.type
_entity_poly.pdbx_seq_one_letter_code
_entity_poly.pdbx_strand_id
1 'polypeptide(L)'
;MNTPSAPVDGLTVTTLAERPELVGPLWAMPDNWPVFVPHDPVGALLMHRVRDEFPEYVLVATDAEGAVVARGFSVPFALHAEGRGHLPDRGWDQVLTWAFTDRAAALAPDTVSAIEITIVPGMQGKGLSGRMLAAMRDNARARGFREVVAPVRPSAKHLEPATPMSAYAYRVRESDGLPADPWLRVHARAGAVIDKVAPASMTVSGSLAQWREWTGLAFDTAGPVEVPGALVPVHCEPAGGYAVYVEPNVWVRHAL
;
A
#
# COMPACT_ATOMS: atom_id res chain seq x y z
N MET A 1 -0.71 2.59 30.51
CA MET A 1 0.27 3.70 30.45
C MET A 1 1.26 3.34 29.36
N ASN A 2 1.12 3.91 28.17
CA ASN A 2 2.10 3.73 27.09
C ASN A 2 3.21 4.75 27.28
N THR A 3 4.41 4.29 27.59
CA THR A 3 5.63 5.08 27.53
C THR A 3 5.81 5.60 26.09
N PRO A 4 6.09 6.89 25.86
CA PRO A 4 6.52 7.36 24.55
C PRO A 4 7.78 6.59 24.15
N SER A 5 7.78 5.91 23.01
CA SER A 5 9.01 5.32 22.47
C SER A 5 10.00 6.44 22.21
N ALA A 6 11.24 6.29 22.68
CA ALA A 6 12.32 7.24 22.40
C ALA A 6 12.42 7.53 20.89
N PRO A 7 12.75 8.76 20.49
CA PRO A 7 13.01 9.07 19.09
C PRO A 7 14.08 8.11 18.54
N VAL A 8 13.84 7.59 17.35
CA VAL A 8 14.90 6.92 16.58
C VAL A 8 15.81 8.04 16.08
N ASP A 9 16.74 8.45 16.93
CA ASP A 9 17.78 9.44 16.62
C ASP A 9 18.65 8.94 15.47
N GLY A 10 19.08 9.85 14.60
CA GLY A 10 19.96 9.53 13.47
C GLY A 10 19.29 8.99 12.19
N LEU A 11 17.97 8.87 12.14
CA LEU A 11 17.28 8.43 10.91
C LEU A 11 17.35 9.51 9.81
N THR A 12 17.86 9.12 8.65
CA THR A 12 17.89 9.95 7.43
C THR A 12 16.93 9.38 6.39
N VAL A 13 16.09 10.22 5.79
CA VAL A 13 15.20 9.82 4.68
C VAL A 13 15.64 10.55 3.42
N THR A 14 15.93 9.79 2.36
CA THR A 14 16.34 10.31 1.05
C THR A 14 15.52 9.65 -0.04
N THR A 15 15.44 10.30 -1.20
CA THR A 15 14.96 9.64 -2.41
C THR A 15 15.99 8.64 -2.92
N LEU A 16 15.54 7.63 -3.66
CA LEU A 16 16.43 6.69 -4.35
C LEU A 16 17.22 7.39 -5.47
N ALA A 17 16.68 8.48 -6.04
CA ALA A 17 17.39 9.32 -7.01
C ALA A 17 18.63 10.00 -6.40
N GLU A 18 18.57 10.40 -5.12
CA GLU A 18 19.71 10.99 -4.42
C GLU A 18 20.76 9.95 -4.00
N ARG A 19 20.33 8.72 -3.73
CA ARG A 19 21.17 7.62 -3.24
C ARG A 19 20.92 6.31 -4.01
N PRO A 20 21.30 6.25 -5.30
CA PRO A 20 21.03 5.08 -6.15
C PRO A 20 21.76 3.81 -5.67
N GLU A 21 22.82 3.94 -4.88
CA GLU A 21 23.52 2.81 -4.27
C GLU A 21 22.65 2.01 -3.28
N LEU A 22 21.53 2.58 -2.81
CA LEU A 22 20.60 1.92 -1.89
C LEU A 22 19.63 0.95 -2.58
N VAL A 23 19.66 0.81 -3.91
CA VAL A 23 18.79 -0.13 -4.64
C VAL A 23 18.91 -1.56 -4.08
N GLY A 24 20.14 -2.08 -3.97
CA GLY A 24 20.36 -3.44 -3.46
C GLY A 24 19.82 -3.65 -2.03
N PRO A 25 20.26 -2.84 -1.05
CA PRO A 25 19.75 -2.88 0.32
C PRO A 25 18.22 -2.74 0.44
N LEU A 26 17.60 -1.88 -0.36
CA LEU A 26 16.15 -1.68 -0.38
C LEU A 26 15.37 -2.95 -0.80
N TRP A 27 15.92 -3.76 -1.69
CA TRP A 27 15.32 -5.03 -2.14
C TRP A 27 15.63 -6.21 -1.23
N ALA A 28 16.78 -6.17 -0.53
CA ALA A 28 17.10 -7.15 0.49
C ALA A 28 16.28 -6.93 1.78
N MET A 29 15.56 -5.82 1.90
CA MET A 29 14.76 -5.50 3.07
C MET A 29 13.61 -6.51 3.22
N PRO A 30 13.46 -7.16 4.39
CA PRO A 30 12.33 -8.05 4.64
C PRO A 30 11.02 -7.26 4.63
N ASP A 31 10.00 -7.81 3.96
CA ASP A 31 8.62 -7.33 4.05
C ASP A 31 7.72 -8.40 4.68
N ASN A 32 6.47 -8.02 4.96
CA ASN A 32 5.48 -8.85 5.64
C ASN A 32 4.21 -9.02 4.80
N TRP A 33 4.34 -8.93 3.47
CA TRP A 33 3.21 -9.14 2.58
C TRP A 33 2.74 -10.60 2.67
N PRO A 34 1.42 -10.86 2.67
CA PRO A 34 0.92 -12.22 2.58
C PRO A 34 1.44 -12.92 1.32
N VAL A 35 1.73 -14.21 1.43
CA VAL A 35 2.39 -15.04 0.40
C VAL A 35 1.72 -14.97 -0.98
N PHE A 36 0.42 -14.73 -1.04
CA PHE A 36 -0.33 -14.66 -2.29
C PHE A 36 -0.27 -13.28 -2.97
N VAL A 37 0.04 -12.20 -2.24
CA VAL A 37 0.01 -10.82 -2.79
C VAL A 37 1.01 -10.62 -3.94
N PRO A 38 2.26 -11.14 -3.88
CA PRO A 38 3.20 -11.05 -5.00
C PRO A 38 2.71 -11.70 -6.31
N HIS A 39 1.62 -12.47 -6.28
CA HIS A 39 1.02 -13.09 -7.46
C HIS A 39 -0.07 -12.25 -8.13
N ASP A 40 -0.34 -11.02 -7.66
CA ASP A 40 -1.10 -10.04 -8.44
C ASP A 40 -0.32 -9.69 -9.73
N PRO A 41 -0.91 -9.90 -10.92
CA PRO A 41 -0.24 -9.61 -12.19
C PRO A 41 0.18 -8.15 -12.38
N VAL A 42 -0.59 -7.18 -11.85
CA VAL A 42 -0.27 -5.76 -12.00
C VAL A 42 0.95 -5.41 -11.14
N GLY A 43 0.93 -5.80 -9.87
CA GLY A 43 2.05 -5.65 -8.96
C GLY A 43 3.31 -6.33 -9.47
N ALA A 44 3.21 -7.59 -9.93
CA ALA A 44 4.34 -8.33 -10.47
C ALA A 44 4.99 -7.61 -11.66
N LEU A 45 4.19 -7.01 -12.55
CA LEU A 45 4.68 -6.30 -13.72
C LEU A 45 5.23 -4.90 -13.42
N LEU A 46 4.62 -4.16 -12.49
CA LEU A 46 4.85 -2.72 -12.35
C LEU A 46 5.64 -2.33 -11.09
N MET A 47 5.53 -3.05 -9.97
CA MET A 47 6.17 -2.66 -8.70
C MET A 47 7.68 -2.49 -8.81
N HIS A 48 8.35 -3.47 -9.40
CA HIS A 48 9.81 -3.48 -9.51
C HIS A 48 10.32 -2.31 -10.36
N ARG A 49 9.52 -1.84 -11.33
CA ARG A 49 9.86 -0.75 -12.24
C ARG A 49 9.77 0.62 -11.58
N VAL A 50 9.04 0.76 -10.48
CA VAL A 50 8.86 2.07 -9.81
C VAL A 50 10.20 2.68 -9.41
N ARG A 51 11.15 1.85 -8.97
CA ARG A 51 12.49 2.32 -8.58
C ARG A 51 13.30 2.89 -9.75
N ASP A 52 13.08 2.35 -10.95
CA ASP A 52 13.88 2.67 -12.13
C ASP A 52 13.23 3.83 -12.90
N GLU A 53 11.90 3.91 -12.88
CA GLU A 53 11.14 4.92 -13.65
C GLU A 53 10.66 6.11 -12.80
N PHE A 54 10.58 5.96 -11.49
CA PHE A 54 10.18 7.00 -10.55
C PHE A 54 11.12 7.07 -9.31
N PRO A 55 12.46 7.03 -9.46
CA PRO A 55 13.39 7.03 -8.32
C PRO A 55 13.23 8.27 -7.41
N GLU A 56 12.71 9.38 -7.94
CA GLU A 56 12.41 10.62 -7.21
C GLU A 56 11.21 10.48 -6.26
N TYR A 57 10.42 9.42 -6.40
CA TYR A 57 9.23 9.12 -5.60
C TYR A 57 9.41 7.86 -4.74
N VAL A 58 10.59 7.23 -4.79
CA VAL A 58 10.98 6.15 -3.89
C VAL A 58 11.79 6.74 -2.75
N LEU A 59 11.28 6.61 -1.53
CA LEU A 59 11.96 7.06 -0.31
C LEU A 59 12.60 5.90 0.43
N VAL A 60 13.81 6.10 0.90
CA VAL A 60 14.58 5.14 1.68
C VAL A 60 14.98 5.80 2.99
N ALA A 61 14.68 5.14 4.10
CA ALA A 61 15.15 5.57 5.41
C ALA A 61 16.31 4.69 5.87
N THR A 62 17.41 5.33 6.27
CA THR A 62 18.56 4.68 6.89
C THR A 62 18.70 5.10 8.34
N ASP A 63 19.18 4.20 9.19
CA ASP A 63 19.62 4.53 10.56
C ASP A 63 20.98 5.25 10.57
N ALA A 64 21.52 5.50 11.77
CA ALA A 64 22.77 6.22 11.97
C ALA A 64 23.98 5.46 11.41
N GLU A 65 23.90 4.13 11.37
CA GLU A 65 24.89 3.22 10.83
C GLU A 65 24.77 3.06 9.30
N GLY A 66 23.74 3.66 8.70
CA GLY A 66 23.50 3.63 7.26
C GLY A 66 22.72 2.41 6.77
N ALA A 67 22.19 1.57 7.66
CA ALA A 67 21.38 0.43 7.29
C ALA A 67 19.96 0.87 6.90
N VAL A 68 19.40 0.26 5.84
CA VAL A 68 18.02 0.53 5.40
C VAL A 68 17.04 -0.06 6.40
N VAL A 69 16.20 0.80 6.98
CA VAL A 69 15.20 0.43 8.00
C VAL A 69 13.76 0.66 7.55
N ALA A 70 13.56 1.42 6.48
CA ALA A 70 12.26 1.57 5.84
C ALA A 70 12.41 1.92 4.36
N ARG A 71 11.38 1.57 3.59
CA ARG A 71 11.19 2.04 2.21
C ARG A 71 9.77 2.53 2.01
N GLY A 72 9.62 3.43 1.04
CA GLY A 72 8.35 3.99 0.65
C GLY A 72 8.28 4.13 -0.86
N PHE A 73 7.24 3.59 -1.47
CA PHE A 73 6.97 3.76 -2.90
C PHE A 73 5.80 4.72 -3.09
N SER A 74 5.97 5.67 -3.99
CA SER A 74 4.90 6.53 -4.48
C SER A 74 5.03 6.67 -6.00
N VAL A 75 3.93 6.98 -6.67
CA VAL A 75 3.92 7.24 -8.11
C VAL A 75 3.10 8.49 -8.43
N PRO A 76 3.58 9.37 -9.32
CA PRO A 76 2.78 10.47 -9.83
C PRO A 76 1.83 9.98 -10.93
N PHE A 77 0.62 10.55 -11.01
CA PHE A 77 -0.36 10.25 -12.06
C PHE A 77 -1.27 11.45 -12.32
N ALA A 78 -1.97 11.45 -13.45
CA ALA A 78 -2.92 12.50 -13.82
C ALA A 78 -4.34 12.08 -13.42
N LEU A 79 -4.81 12.50 -12.24
CA LEU A 79 -6.16 12.21 -11.76
C LEU A 79 -7.21 12.97 -12.56
N HIS A 80 -6.88 14.17 -13.05
CA HIS A 80 -7.80 15.08 -13.74
C HIS A 80 -7.68 15.02 -15.27
N ALA A 81 -7.06 13.96 -15.82
CA ALA A 81 -7.07 13.69 -17.24
C ALA A 81 -8.49 13.43 -17.78
N GLU A 82 -8.68 13.55 -19.09
CA GLU A 82 -9.96 13.25 -19.74
C GLU A 82 -10.41 11.81 -19.44
N GLY A 83 -11.70 11.66 -19.10
CA GLY A 83 -12.27 10.37 -18.70
C GLY A 83 -11.91 9.91 -17.28
N ARG A 84 -11.18 10.73 -16.51
CA ARG A 84 -10.90 10.54 -15.08
C ARG A 84 -11.57 11.64 -14.25
N GLY A 85 -11.15 11.83 -13.00
CA GLY A 85 -11.68 12.85 -12.09
C GLY A 85 -12.09 12.33 -10.70
N HIS A 86 -12.16 11.01 -10.53
CA HIS A 86 -12.38 10.36 -9.25
C HIS A 86 -11.37 9.25 -9.02
N LEU A 87 -11.10 8.91 -7.76
CA LEU A 87 -10.22 7.80 -7.43
C LEU A 87 -10.84 6.48 -7.94
N PRO A 88 -10.04 5.57 -8.52
CA PRO A 88 -10.57 4.40 -9.21
C PRO A 88 -11.01 3.32 -8.22
N ASP A 89 -12.07 2.58 -8.56
CA ASP A 89 -12.55 1.45 -7.76
C ASP A 89 -11.57 0.27 -7.75
N ARG A 90 -10.73 0.21 -8.79
CA ARG A 90 -9.59 -0.71 -8.92
C ARG A 90 -8.33 -0.24 -8.19
N GLY A 91 -8.43 0.80 -7.37
CA GLY A 91 -7.47 1.12 -6.32
C GLY A 91 -5.99 1.12 -6.73
N TRP A 92 -5.21 0.33 -6.01
CA TRP A 92 -3.76 0.17 -6.13
C TRP A 92 -3.34 -0.28 -7.53
N ASP A 93 -3.97 -1.31 -8.11
CA ASP A 93 -3.67 -1.80 -9.46
C ASP A 93 -3.85 -0.70 -10.51
N GLN A 94 -4.98 0.02 -10.42
CA GLN A 94 -5.34 1.01 -11.42
C GLN A 94 -4.46 2.25 -11.36
N VAL A 95 -4.08 2.69 -10.16
CA VAL A 95 -3.23 3.89 -10.02
C VAL A 95 -1.81 3.63 -10.51
N LEU A 96 -1.28 2.41 -10.34
CA LEU A 96 -0.02 2.01 -10.94
C LEU A 96 -0.13 1.97 -12.46
N THR A 97 -1.17 1.31 -12.97
CA THR A 97 -1.42 1.26 -14.41
C THR A 97 -1.46 2.67 -14.98
N TRP A 98 -2.23 3.58 -14.36
CA TRP A 98 -2.29 4.98 -14.76
C TRP A 98 -0.93 5.66 -14.73
N ALA A 99 -0.17 5.59 -13.64
CA ALA A 99 1.14 6.23 -13.54
C ALA A 99 2.10 5.82 -14.67
N PHE A 100 2.17 4.53 -15.00
CA PHE A 100 3.02 4.05 -16.09
C PHE A 100 2.47 4.43 -17.48
N THR A 101 1.16 4.38 -17.69
CA THR A 101 0.56 4.82 -18.97
C THR A 101 0.69 6.32 -19.19
N ASP A 102 0.54 7.12 -18.13
CA ASP A 102 0.67 8.58 -18.17
C ASP A 102 2.11 8.96 -18.49
N ARG A 103 3.08 8.30 -17.85
CA ARG A 103 4.50 8.46 -18.16
C ARG A 103 4.81 8.12 -19.61
N ALA A 104 4.32 6.98 -20.11
CA ALA A 104 4.54 6.56 -21.50
C ALA A 104 3.93 7.54 -22.51
N ALA A 105 2.81 8.17 -22.16
CA ALA A 105 2.13 9.18 -22.96
C ALA A 105 2.66 10.61 -22.73
N ALA A 106 3.67 10.80 -21.88
CA ALA A 106 4.17 12.11 -21.43
C ALA A 106 3.06 13.05 -20.90
N LEU A 107 2.05 12.48 -20.25
CA LEU A 107 0.98 13.22 -19.61
C LEU A 107 1.48 13.83 -18.29
N ALA A 108 1.24 15.12 -18.10
CA ALA A 108 1.65 15.83 -16.89
C ALA A 108 0.84 15.32 -15.67
N PRO A 109 1.50 14.78 -14.63
CA PRO A 109 0.80 14.33 -13.43
C PRO A 109 0.34 15.51 -12.57
N ASP A 110 -0.78 15.36 -11.90
CA ASP A 110 -1.39 16.37 -11.01
C ASP A 110 -1.54 15.89 -9.56
N THR A 111 -1.38 14.58 -9.33
CA THR A 111 -1.59 13.89 -8.06
C THR A 111 -0.49 12.86 -7.82
N VAL A 112 -0.15 12.58 -6.56
CA VAL A 112 0.76 11.49 -6.18
C VAL A 112 -0.01 10.44 -5.37
N SER A 113 0.16 9.17 -5.73
CA SER A 113 -0.34 8.06 -4.91
C SER A 113 0.79 7.44 -4.09
N ALA A 114 0.64 7.37 -2.77
CA ALA A 114 1.47 6.55 -1.90
C ALA A 114 1.04 5.09 -2.02
N ILE A 115 1.96 4.25 -2.51
CA ILE A 115 1.69 2.86 -2.92
C ILE A 115 2.00 1.87 -1.79
N GLU A 116 3.10 2.09 -1.07
CA GLU A 116 3.57 1.19 -0.02
C GLU A 116 4.46 1.97 0.96
N ILE A 117 4.34 1.66 2.26
CA ILE A 117 5.36 1.95 3.26
C ILE A 117 5.67 0.65 3.97
N THR A 118 6.93 0.23 3.93
CA THR A 118 7.40 -0.99 4.60
C THR A 118 8.52 -0.65 5.57
N ILE A 119 8.39 -1.22 6.77
CA ILE A 119 9.28 -1.01 7.91
C ILE A 119 9.85 -2.37 8.32
N VAL A 120 11.17 -2.45 8.52
CA VAL A 120 11.80 -3.69 8.99
C VAL A 120 11.19 -4.15 10.32
N PRO A 121 11.02 -5.45 10.57
CA PRO A 121 10.32 -5.97 11.75
C PRO A 121 10.81 -5.39 13.09
N GLY A 122 12.13 -5.26 13.27
CA GLY A 122 12.74 -4.71 14.50
C GLY A 122 12.49 -3.21 14.76
N MET A 123 11.92 -2.49 13.79
CA MET A 123 11.64 -1.06 13.86
C MET A 123 10.14 -0.72 13.84
N GLN A 124 9.28 -1.74 13.80
CA GLN A 124 7.83 -1.55 13.87
C GLN A 124 7.40 -1.02 15.25
N GLY A 125 6.29 -0.29 15.30
CA GLY A 125 5.77 0.30 16.54
C GLY A 125 6.53 1.53 17.07
N LYS A 126 7.65 1.92 16.45
CA LYS A 126 8.47 3.08 16.86
C LYS A 126 8.12 4.39 16.13
N GLY A 127 6.92 4.47 15.56
CA GLY A 127 6.44 5.67 14.85
C GLY A 127 7.02 5.90 13.44
N LEU A 128 7.86 4.99 12.93
CA LEU A 128 8.56 5.17 11.65
C LEU A 128 7.61 5.29 10.44
N SER A 129 6.48 4.58 10.44
CA SER A 129 5.48 4.69 9.37
C SER A 129 4.89 6.09 9.24
N GLY A 130 4.68 6.79 10.37
CA GLY A 130 4.23 8.19 10.37
C GLY A 130 5.31 9.15 9.83
N ARG A 131 6.59 8.89 10.14
CA ARG A 131 7.72 9.65 9.59
C ARG A 131 7.87 9.45 8.09
N MET A 132 7.74 8.21 7.60
CA MET A 132 7.78 7.91 6.17
C MET A 132 6.62 8.56 5.42
N LEU A 133 5.41 8.51 5.99
CA LEU A 133 4.24 9.20 5.41
C LEU A 133 4.44 10.71 5.35
N ALA A 134 5.00 11.33 6.40
CA ALA A 134 5.35 12.75 6.38
C ALA A 134 6.38 13.06 5.28
N ALA A 135 7.44 12.25 5.18
CA ALA A 135 8.46 12.42 4.14
C ALA A 135 7.89 12.29 2.72
N MET A 136 6.95 11.36 2.47
CA MET A 136 6.26 11.26 1.17
C MET A 136 5.47 12.53 0.82
N ARG A 137 4.76 13.09 1.81
CA ARG A 137 3.98 14.33 1.64
C ARG A 137 4.89 15.52 1.37
N ASP A 138 5.99 15.63 2.10
CA ASP A 138 6.97 16.70 1.90
C ASP A 138 7.66 16.56 0.54
N ASN A 139 7.99 15.33 0.11
CA ASN A 139 8.56 15.04 -1.20
C ASN A 139 7.62 15.43 -2.35
N ALA A 140 6.32 15.16 -2.21
CA ALA A 140 5.29 15.56 -3.15
C ALA A 140 5.12 17.09 -3.17
N ARG A 141 5.08 17.76 -2.00
CA ARG A 141 4.97 19.22 -1.90
C ARG A 141 6.16 19.92 -2.56
N ALA A 142 7.37 19.43 -2.33
CA ALA A 142 8.59 19.95 -2.95
C ALA A 142 8.59 19.86 -4.49
N ARG A 143 7.77 18.97 -5.06
CA ARG A 143 7.57 18.80 -6.50
C ARG A 143 6.36 19.55 -7.05
N GLY A 144 5.71 20.38 -6.23
CA GLY A 144 4.59 21.23 -6.65
C GLY A 144 3.22 20.55 -6.64
N PHE A 145 3.11 19.33 -6.14
CA PHE A 145 1.81 18.68 -5.93
C PHE A 145 1.07 19.32 -4.76
N ARG A 146 -0.26 19.24 -4.79
CA ARG A 146 -1.15 19.76 -3.74
C ARG A 146 -1.89 18.66 -2.98
N GLU A 147 -1.78 17.43 -3.45
CA GLU A 147 -2.46 16.28 -2.89
C GLU A 147 -1.59 15.03 -2.96
N VAL A 148 -1.64 14.23 -1.89
CA VAL A 148 -1.24 12.82 -1.88
C VAL A 148 -2.48 11.97 -1.59
N VAL A 149 -2.67 10.91 -2.36
CA VAL A 149 -3.69 9.90 -2.10
C VAL A 149 -3.03 8.56 -1.74
N ALA A 150 -3.75 7.68 -1.04
CA ALA A 150 -3.24 6.35 -0.70
C ALA A 150 -4.38 5.33 -0.77
N PRO A 151 -4.26 4.23 -1.54
CA PRO A 151 -5.15 3.09 -1.45
C PRO A 151 -4.70 2.24 -0.25
N VAL A 152 -5.17 2.62 0.93
CA VAL A 152 -4.71 2.03 2.19
C VAL A 152 -5.25 0.62 2.34
N ARG A 153 -4.34 -0.35 2.46
CA ARG A 153 -4.61 -1.70 2.94
C ARG A 153 -4.67 -1.70 4.48
N PRO A 154 -5.86 -1.80 5.12
CA PRO A 154 -5.95 -1.67 6.57
C PRO A 154 -5.26 -2.83 7.29
N SER A 155 -4.37 -2.52 8.24
CA SER A 155 -3.42 -3.50 8.77
C SER A 155 -4.06 -4.59 9.62
N ALA A 156 -5.21 -4.31 10.27
CA ALA A 156 -5.89 -5.26 11.16
C ALA A 156 -7.13 -5.90 10.53
N LYS A 157 -7.49 -5.56 9.28
CA LYS A 157 -8.72 -6.07 8.63
C LYS A 157 -8.71 -7.59 8.44
N HIS A 158 -7.54 -8.19 8.29
CA HIS A 158 -7.37 -9.64 8.17
C HIS A 158 -7.85 -10.43 9.41
N LEU A 159 -8.04 -9.77 10.57
CA LEU A 159 -8.60 -10.37 11.77
C LEU A 159 -10.13 -10.50 11.73
N GLU A 160 -10.79 -9.80 10.79
CA GLU A 160 -12.24 -9.79 10.61
C GLU A 160 -12.59 -9.95 9.11
N PRO A 161 -12.15 -11.01 8.40
CA PRO A 161 -12.27 -11.11 6.95
C PRO A 161 -13.72 -11.07 6.46
N ALA A 162 -14.66 -11.60 7.25
CA ALA A 162 -16.10 -11.59 6.95
C ALA A 162 -16.78 -10.20 7.11
N THR A 163 -16.18 -9.27 7.86
CA THR A 163 -16.76 -7.92 8.03
C THR A 163 -16.62 -7.15 6.70
N PRO A 164 -17.70 -6.57 6.16
CA PRO A 164 -17.63 -5.73 4.96
C PRO A 164 -16.64 -4.57 5.15
N MET A 165 -15.82 -4.28 4.14
CA MET A 165 -14.81 -3.22 4.23
C MET A 165 -15.43 -1.85 4.56
N SER A 166 -16.62 -1.54 4.03
CA SER A 166 -17.34 -0.31 4.35
C SER A 166 -17.74 -0.20 5.82
N ALA A 167 -18.08 -1.30 6.49
CA ALA A 167 -18.36 -1.29 7.93
C ALA A 167 -17.06 -1.19 8.75
N TYR A 168 -15.99 -1.87 8.30
CA TYR A 168 -14.71 -1.88 9.00
C TYR A 168 -13.96 -0.54 8.91
N ALA A 169 -13.82 0.01 7.70
CA ALA A 169 -12.99 1.19 7.42
C ALA A 169 -13.49 2.47 8.13
N TYR A 170 -14.81 2.60 8.27
CA TYR A 170 -15.45 3.76 8.91
C TYR A 170 -15.74 3.53 10.39
N ARG A 171 -15.37 2.37 10.95
CA ARG A 171 -15.47 2.13 12.40
C ARG A 171 -14.47 3.03 13.12
N VAL A 172 -14.98 3.79 14.09
CA VAL A 172 -14.16 4.69 14.93
C VAL A 172 -14.10 4.19 16.36
N ARG A 173 -13.06 4.60 17.10
CA ARG A 173 -12.95 4.34 18.54
C ARG A 173 -13.73 5.39 19.31
N GLU A 174 -14.48 4.95 20.32
CA GLU A 174 -15.24 5.86 21.18
C GLU A 174 -14.34 6.86 21.93
N SER A 175 -13.11 6.46 22.26
CA SER A 175 -12.19 7.26 23.06
C SER A 175 -11.76 8.58 22.41
N ASP A 176 -11.63 8.61 21.07
CA ASP A 176 -11.05 9.75 20.36
C ASP A 176 -11.61 9.99 18.96
N GLY A 177 -12.62 9.23 18.53
CA GLY A 177 -13.27 9.38 17.23
C GLY A 177 -12.38 9.02 16.03
N LEU A 178 -11.16 8.53 16.26
CA LEU A 178 -10.25 8.12 15.19
C LEU A 178 -10.59 6.71 14.67
N PRO A 179 -10.18 6.36 13.43
CA PRO A 179 -10.38 5.02 12.88
C PRO A 179 -9.90 3.92 13.85
N ALA A 180 -10.68 2.84 13.94
CA ALA A 180 -10.36 1.68 14.75
C ALA A 180 -9.13 0.94 14.22
N ASP A 181 -8.98 0.85 12.90
CA ASP A 181 -7.81 0.26 12.25
C ASP A 181 -6.53 1.07 12.56
N PRO A 182 -5.43 0.42 13.00
CA PRO A 182 -4.20 1.11 13.34
C PRO A 182 -3.59 1.92 12.20
N TRP A 183 -3.65 1.42 10.97
CA TRP A 183 -3.00 2.06 9.84
C TRP A 183 -3.82 3.24 9.30
N LEU A 184 -5.14 3.08 9.16
CA LEU A 184 -6.03 4.21 8.86
C LEU A 184 -5.91 5.33 9.91
N ARG A 185 -5.72 4.97 11.18
CA ARG A 185 -5.52 5.94 12.25
C ARG A 185 -4.22 6.73 12.12
N VAL A 186 -3.14 6.15 11.58
CA VAL A 186 -1.91 6.91 11.30
C VAL A 186 -2.19 7.99 10.25
N HIS A 187 -2.90 7.65 9.17
CA HIS A 187 -3.27 8.63 8.16
C HIS A 187 -4.21 9.72 8.71
N ALA A 188 -5.25 9.35 9.46
CA ALA A 188 -6.16 10.32 10.06
C ALA A 188 -5.43 11.31 11.00
N ARG A 189 -4.48 10.82 11.81
CA ARG A 189 -3.62 11.68 12.66
C ARG A 189 -2.74 12.64 11.86
N ALA A 190 -2.40 12.29 10.62
CA ALA A 190 -1.67 13.16 9.70
C ALA A 190 -2.56 14.20 9.01
N GLY A 191 -3.85 14.26 9.35
CA GLY A 191 -4.83 15.21 8.79
C GLY A 191 -5.58 14.68 7.57
N ALA A 192 -5.45 13.38 7.27
CA ALA A 192 -6.07 12.78 6.10
C ALA A 192 -7.57 12.50 6.29
N VAL A 193 -8.29 12.42 5.17
CA VAL A 193 -9.69 12.04 5.14
C VAL A 193 -9.87 10.75 4.32
N ILE A 194 -10.78 9.88 4.77
CA ILE A 194 -11.19 8.71 3.99
C ILE A 194 -12.11 9.20 2.87
N ASP A 195 -11.76 8.90 1.62
CA ASP A 195 -12.54 9.22 0.42
C ASP A 195 -13.63 8.17 0.19
N LYS A 196 -13.22 6.93 -0.13
CA LYS A 196 -14.11 5.79 -0.32
C LYS A 196 -13.38 4.46 -0.20
N VAL A 197 -14.13 3.36 -0.19
CA VAL A 197 -13.57 2.02 -0.42
C VAL A 197 -13.29 1.83 -1.92
N ALA A 198 -12.10 1.31 -2.25
CA ALA A 198 -11.78 0.77 -3.56
C ALA A 198 -12.07 -0.74 -3.53
N PRO A 199 -13.22 -1.21 -4.03
CA PRO A 199 -13.67 -2.59 -3.83
C PRO A 199 -12.81 -3.66 -4.50
N ALA A 200 -12.03 -3.29 -5.53
CA ALA A 200 -11.22 -4.21 -6.32
C ALA A 200 -9.79 -3.71 -6.48
N SER A 201 -9.20 -3.23 -5.38
CA SER A 201 -7.92 -2.52 -5.35
C SER A 201 -6.74 -3.37 -5.83
N MET A 202 -6.71 -4.63 -5.45
CA MET A 202 -5.74 -5.62 -5.93
C MET A 202 -6.47 -6.91 -6.29
N THR A 203 -6.05 -7.59 -7.36
CA THR A 203 -6.65 -8.87 -7.75
C THR A 203 -5.59 -9.95 -7.94
N VAL A 204 -5.68 -11.02 -7.14
CA VAL A 204 -4.85 -12.21 -7.33
C VAL A 204 -5.73 -13.31 -7.90
N SER A 205 -5.35 -13.84 -9.06
CA SER A 205 -6.03 -14.96 -9.70
C SER A 205 -5.04 -16.07 -9.98
N GLY A 206 -5.48 -17.32 -9.84
CA GLY A 206 -4.64 -18.48 -10.11
C GLY A 206 -5.47 -19.75 -10.22
N SER A 207 -4.85 -20.79 -10.79
CA SER A 207 -5.39 -22.15 -10.75
C SER A 207 -5.48 -22.65 -9.31
N LEU A 208 -6.35 -23.64 -9.05
CA LEU A 208 -6.40 -24.26 -7.72
C LEU A 208 -5.06 -24.88 -7.29
N ALA A 209 -4.28 -25.40 -8.24
CA ALA A 209 -2.95 -25.94 -7.96
C ALA A 209 -2.00 -24.86 -7.43
N GLN A 210 -1.99 -23.69 -8.08
CA GLN A 210 -1.22 -22.53 -7.62
C GLN A 210 -1.66 -22.06 -6.24
N TRP A 211 -2.97 -21.93 -6.00
CA TRP A 211 -3.47 -21.52 -4.68
C TRP A 211 -3.09 -22.52 -3.57
N ARG A 212 -3.17 -23.83 -3.84
CA ARG A 212 -2.68 -24.87 -2.93
C ARG A 212 -1.18 -24.74 -2.66
N GLU A 213 -0.38 -24.47 -3.68
CA GLU A 213 1.06 -24.26 -3.56
C GLU A 213 1.39 -23.03 -2.71
N TRP A 214 0.73 -21.90 -2.98
CA TRP A 214 1.00 -20.64 -2.31
C TRP A 214 0.58 -20.66 -0.84
N THR A 215 -0.56 -21.25 -0.52
CA THR A 215 -1.17 -21.11 0.81
C THR A 215 -1.16 -22.40 1.63
N GLY A 216 -0.91 -23.56 1.02
CA GLY A 216 -1.05 -24.87 1.65
C GLY A 216 -2.50 -25.26 1.99
N LEU A 217 -3.51 -24.54 1.48
CA LEU A 217 -4.92 -24.79 1.77
C LEU A 217 -5.55 -25.66 0.68
N ALA A 218 -6.63 -26.36 1.01
CA ALA A 218 -7.23 -27.38 0.15
C ALA A 218 -7.86 -26.84 -1.14
N PHE A 219 -8.61 -25.73 -1.08
CA PHE A 219 -9.30 -25.15 -2.24
C PHE A 219 -10.20 -26.18 -3.00
N ASP A 220 -10.87 -27.06 -2.26
CA ASP A 220 -11.69 -28.16 -2.83
C ASP A 220 -13.19 -27.85 -2.86
N THR A 221 -13.64 -26.81 -2.14
CA THR A 221 -15.06 -26.45 -2.02
C THR A 221 -15.33 -25.12 -2.70
N ALA A 222 -16.44 -25.03 -3.44
CA ALA A 222 -16.89 -23.81 -4.09
C ALA A 222 -17.27 -22.74 -3.06
N GLY A 223 -16.92 -21.49 -3.34
CA GLY A 223 -17.26 -20.34 -2.50
C GLY A 223 -16.08 -19.79 -1.67
N PRO A 224 -16.35 -19.12 -0.55
CA PRO A 224 -15.32 -18.39 0.20
C PRO A 224 -14.35 -19.34 0.94
N VAL A 225 -13.06 -19.08 0.80
CA VAL A 225 -11.96 -19.71 1.53
C VAL A 225 -11.23 -18.65 2.33
N GLU A 226 -11.15 -18.83 3.64
CA GLU A 226 -10.36 -17.94 4.50
C GLU A 226 -8.87 -18.26 4.34
N VAL A 227 -8.11 -17.26 3.88
CA VAL A 227 -6.66 -17.37 3.70
C VAL A 227 -5.97 -16.45 4.71
N PRO A 228 -5.00 -16.95 5.51
CA PRO A 228 -4.27 -16.12 6.46
C PRO A 228 -3.69 -14.86 5.82
N GLY A 229 -3.98 -13.70 6.43
CA GLY A 229 -3.52 -12.40 5.96
C GLY A 229 -4.37 -11.75 4.86
N ALA A 230 -5.33 -12.46 4.27
CA ALA A 230 -6.31 -11.87 3.34
C ALA A 230 -7.30 -10.96 4.06
N LEU A 231 -7.69 -9.86 3.41
CA LEU A 231 -8.62 -8.89 3.99
C LEU A 231 -10.08 -9.32 3.85
N VAL A 232 -10.35 -10.21 2.89
CA VAL A 232 -11.65 -10.84 2.60
C VAL A 232 -11.39 -12.29 2.17
N PRO A 233 -12.39 -13.18 2.19
CA PRO A 233 -12.22 -14.54 1.70
C PRO A 233 -11.85 -14.59 0.21
N VAL A 234 -11.05 -15.58 -0.17
CA VAL A 234 -10.76 -15.92 -1.58
C VAL A 234 -11.93 -16.68 -2.15
N HIS A 235 -12.40 -16.35 -3.35
CA HIS A 235 -13.48 -17.07 -4.00
C HIS A 235 -12.92 -18.26 -4.79
N CYS A 236 -13.23 -19.47 -4.34
CA CYS A 236 -12.85 -20.73 -4.98
C CYS A 236 -13.94 -21.18 -5.96
N GLU A 237 -13.54 -21.52 -7.19
CA GLU A 237 -14.42 -22.08 -8.24
C GLU A 237 -13.84 -23.41 -8.76
N PRO A 238 -14.10 -24.54 -8.05
CA PRO A 238 -13.55 -25.84 -8.43
C PRO A 238 -14.00 -26.36 -9.78
N ALA A 239 -15.23 -26.07 -10.21
CA ALA A 239 -15.71 -26.51 -11.52
C ALA A 239 -14.96 -25.80 -12.66
N GLY A 240 -14.53 -24.56 -12.42
CA GLY A 240 -13.67 -23.79 -13.34
C GLY A 240 -12.17 -24.03 -13.15
N GLY A 241 -11.75 -24.70 -12.07
CA GLY A 241 -10.33 -24.99 -11.79
C GLY A 241 -9.50 -23.79 -11.32
N TYR A 242 -10.13 -22.74 -10.78
CA TYR A 242 -9.44 -21.51 -10.36
C TYR A 242 -9.97 -20.95 -9.03
N ALA A 243 -9.19 -20.06 -8.43
CA ALA A 243 -9.68 -19.19 -7.36
C ALA A 243 -9.22 -17.74 -7.60
N VAL A 244 -10.01 -16.79 -7.11
CA VAL A 244 -9.78 -15.35 -7.27
C VAL A 244 -9.93 -14.66 -5.93
N TYR A 245 -8.92 -13.87 -5.58
CA TYR A 245 -8.93 -12.95 -4.46
C TYR A 245 -9.07 -11.53 -5.00
N VAL A 246 -10.10 -10.81 -4.54
CA VAL A 246 -10.33 -9.41 -4.88
C VAL A 246 -10.20 -8.60 -3.59
N GLU A 247 -9.07 -7.93 -3.43
CA GLU A 247 -8.77 -7.17 -2.21
C GLU A 247 -9.41 -5.77 -2.25
N PRO A 248 -10.22 -5.40 -1.25
CA PRO A 248 -10.62 -4.02 -1.07
C PRO A 248 -9.51 -3.24 -0.34
N ASN A 249 -9.25 -2.01 -0.79
CA ASN A 249 -8.48 -1.03 -0.02
C ASN A 249 -9.36 0.20 0.27
N VAL A 250 -8.82 1.16 1.03
CA VAL A 250 -9.52 2.37 1.44
C VAL A 250 -8.76 3.56 0.90
N TRP A 251 -9.37 4.30 -0.03
CA TRP A 251 -8.80 5.55 -0.51
C TRP A 251 -8.78 6.59 0.60
N VAL A 252 -7.61 7.17 0.81
CA VAL A 252 -7.37 8.24 1.77
C VAL A 252 -6.71 9.41 1.05
N ARG A 253 -7.19 10.63 1.32
CA ARG A 253 -6.67 11.89 0.74
C ARG A 253 -5.91 12.72 1.78
N HIS A 254 -4.77 13.26 1.38
CA HIS A 254 -3.94 14.19 2.13
C HIS A 254 -3.81 15.48 1.34
N ALA A 255 -4.40 16.57 1.82
CA ALA A 255 -4.02 17.89 1.36
C ALA A 255 -2.58 18.21 1.81
N LEU A 256 -1.80 18.86 0.94
CA LEU A 256 -0.42 19.26 1.19
C LEU A 256 -0.28 20.73 1.56
#